data_AF-A0A8J3UXW3-F1
#
_entry.id   AF-A0A8J3UXW3-F1
#
_cell.length_a   1.000
_cell.length_b   1.000
_cell.length_c   1.000
_cell.angle_alpha   90.00
_cell.angle_beta   90.00
_cell.angle_gamma   90.00
#
_symmetry.space_group_name_H-M   'P 1'
#
loop_
_entity.id
_entity.type
_entity.pdbx_description
1 polymer ?
#
loop_
_entity_poly.entity_id
_entity_poly.type
_entity_poly.pdbx_seq_one_letter_code
_entity_poly.pdbx_strand_id
1 'polypeptide(L)'
;MDSSNLLGEFLRARRKVTTPGQVGLVDSGPRRTPGLRREEVAAPAGVGTEYYIRLEQGRERRPSDRRIAALPVHSHIRAYG
;
A
#
# COMPACT_ATOMS: atom_id res chain seq x y z
N MET A 1 -15.19 -2.00 18.00
CA MET A 1 -14.08 -1.96 17.05
C MET A 1 -13.98 -3.35 16.46
N ASP A 2 -14.42 -3.54 15.22
CA ASP A 2 -14.32 -4.84 14.57
C ASP A 2 -12.86 -5.19 14.37
N SER A 3 -12.36 -6.16 15.15
CA SER A 3 -11.02 -6.76 15.00
C SER A 3 -10.80 -7.47 13.64
N SER A 4 -11.78 -7.38 12.73
CA SER A 4 -11.89 -8.15 11.50
C SER A 4 -10.87 -7.74 10.42
N ASN A 5 -10.26 -6.55 10.50
CA ASN A 5 -9.37 -6.09 9.42
C ASN A 5 -8.20 -5.18 9.87
N LEU A 6 -7.45 -5.58 10.88
CA LEU A 6 -6.22 -4.89 11.30
C LEU A 6 -5.22 -4.72 10.14
N LEU A 7 -5.15 -5.69 9.23
CA LEU A 7 -4.30 -5.61 8.04
C LEU A 7 -4.72 -4.44 7.12
N GLY A 8 -6.00 -4.33 6.79
CA GLY A 8 -6.46 -3.26 5.91
C GLY A 8 -6.34 -1.87 6.54
N GLU A 9 -6.54 -1.76 7.86
CA GLU A 9 -6.26 -0.53 8.60
C GLU A 9 -4.78 -0.15 8.54
N PHE A 10 -3.88 -1.11 8.79
CA PHE A 10 -2.44 -0.91 8.67
C PHE A 10 -2.05 -0.45 7.26
N LEU A 11 -2.50 -1.18 6.23
CA LEU A 11 -2.18 -0.86 4.83
C LEU A 11 -2.68 0.55 4.46
N ARG A 12 -3.89 0.91 4.88
CA ARG A 12 -4.47 2.24 4.64
C ARG A 12 -3.71 3.34 5.36
N ALA A 13 -3.37 3.14 6.64
CA ALA A 13 -2.62 4.09 7.44
C ALA A 13 -1.23 4.32 6.84
N ARG A 14 -0.52 3.22 6.52
CA ARG A 14 0.83 3.27 5.95
C ARG A 14 0.85 3.95 4.59
N ARG A 15 -0.08 3.62 3.69
CA ARG A 15 -0.20 4.27 2.38
C ARG A 15 -0.38 5.79 2.49
N LYS A 16 -1.17 6.27 3.45
CA LYS A 16 -1.41 7.71 3.64
C LYS A 16 -0.16 8.49 4.09
N VAL A 17 0.76 7.84 4.79
CA VAL A 17 1.96 8.49 5.35
C VAL A 17 3.23 8.23 4.52
N THR A 18 3.24 7.20 3.68
CA THR A 18 4.35 6.90 2.77
C THR A 18 4.28 7.80 1.55
N THR A 19 5.36 8.52 1.22
CA THR A 19 5.48 9.32 -0.01
C THR A 19 6.04 8.47 -1.16
N PRO A 20 5.84 8.85 -2.44
CA PRO A 20 6.46 8.15 -3.58
C PRO A 20 7.97 8.06 -3.47
N GLY A 21 8.63 9.15 -3.06
CA GLY A 21 10.10 9.17 -2.93
C GLY A 21 10.62 8.14 -1.94
N GLN A 22 9.89 7.89 -0.84
CA GLN A 22 10.28 6.86 0.14
C GLN A 22 10.30 5.44 -0.46
N VAL A 23 9.51 5.18 -1.49
CA VAL A 23 9.46 3.88 -2.18
C VAL A 23 10.16 3.90 -3.54
N GLY A 24 10.96 4.93 -3.81
CA GLY A 24 11.72 5.07 -5.07
C GLY A 24 10.86 5.43 -6.28
N LEU A 25 9.64 5.92 -6.07
CA LEU A 25 8.76 6.40 -7.13
C LEU A 25 8.95 7.91 -7.34
N VAL A 26 8.93 8.32 -8.60
CA VAL A 26 8.93 9.74 -8.99
C VAL A 26 7.52 10.31 -8.80
N ASP A 27 7.42 11.49 -8.20
CA ASP A 27 6.12 12.17 -8.07
C ASP A 27 5.65 12.66 -9.45
N SER A 28 4.45 12.24 -9.87
CA SER A 28 3.97 12.39 -11.26
C SER A 28 2.97 13.55 -11.44
N GLY A 29 3.25 14.70 -10.80
CA GLY A 29 2.48 15.94 -10.97
C GLY A 29 1.59 16.30 -9.76
N PRO A 30 0.60 17.18 -9.94
CA PRO A 30 -0.21 17.67 -8.83
C PRO A 30 -0.97 16.54 -8.13
N ARG A 31 -0.90 16.50 -6.80
CA ARG A 31 -1.54 15.47 -5.97
C ARG A 31 -2.39 16.08 -4.87
N ARG A 32 -3.55 15.47 -4.62
CA ARG A 32 -4.47 15.88 -3.54
C ARG A 32 -4.09 15.31 -2.18
N THR A 33 -3.38 14.18 -2.17
CA THR A 33 -2.95 13.50 -0.94
C THR A 33 -1.43 13.37 -0.92
N PRO A 34 -0.75 13.65 0.21
CA PRO A 34 0.71 13.58 0.30
C PRO A 34 1.24 12.14 0.24
N GLY A 35 0.41 11.16 0.60
CA GLY A 35 0.77 9.74 0.58
C GLY A 35 0.54 9.05 -0.77
N LEU A 36 0.98 7.79 -0.86
CA LEU A 36 0.85 6.92 -2.03
C LEU A 36 -0.60 6.77 -2.51
N ARG A 37 -0.76 6.74 -3.83
CA ARG A 37 -1.98 6.30 -4.50
C ARG A 37 -2.07 4.77 -4.44
N ARG A 38 -3.25 4.21 -4.73
CA ARG A 38 -3.45 2.76 -4.59
C ARG A 38 -2.72 1.98 -5.69
N GLU A 39 -2.74 2.53 -6.89
CA GLU A 39 -2.01 2.04 -8.05
C GLU A 39 -0.49 2.04 -7.82
N GLU A 40 0.04 3.05 -7.13
CA GLU A 40 1.47 3.16 -6.78
C GLU A 40 1.88 2.09 -5.76
N VAL A 41 0.95 1.62 -4.93
CA VAL A 41 1.18 0.49 -4.01
C VAL A 41 1.04 -0.86 -4.71
N ALA A 42 0.07 -0.97 -5.62
CA ALA A 42 -0.29 -2.23 -6.26
C ALA A 42 0.69 -2.62 -7.39
N ALA A 43 1.08 -1.65 -8.23
CA ALA A 43 1.88 -1.90 -9.42
C ALA A 43 3.26 -2.54 -9.11
N PRO A 44 4.06 -2.05 -8.14
CA PRO A 44 5.35 -2.66 -7.82
C PRO A 44 5.24 -4.10 -7.30
N ALA A 45 4.12 -4.43 -6.67
CA ALA A 45 3.85 -5.78 -6.17
C ALA A 45 3.27 -6.72 -7.24
N GLY A 46 3.07 -6.25 -8.47
CA GLY A 46 2.47 -7.03 -9.55
C GLY A 46 1.02 -7.43 -9.27
N VAL A 47 0.30 -6.67 -8.45
CA VAL A 47 -1.11 -6.91 -8.12
C VAL A 47 -1.99 -5.82 -8.71
N GLY A 48 -3.25 -6.13 -9.01
CA GLY A 48 -4.21 -5.12 -9.45
C GLY A 48 -4.62 -4.19 -8.31
N THR A 49 -4.93 -2.93 -8.63
CA THR A 49 -5.44 -1.94 -7.67
C THR A 49 -6.66 -2.44 -6.90
N GLU A 50 -7.55 -3.18 -7.56
CA GLU A 50 -8.75 -3.77 -6.96
C GLU A 50 -8.43 -4.83 -5.89
N TYR A 51 -7.34 -5.59 -6.06
CA TYR A 51 -6.86 -6.51 -5.03
C TYR A 51 -6.42 -5.76 -3.78
N TYR A 52 -5.68 -4.65 -3.95
CA TYR A 52 -5.26 -3.80 -2.84
C TYR A 52 -6.46 -3.12 -2.13
N ILE A 53 -7.49 -2.71 -2.87
CA ILE A 53 -8.74 -2.18 -2.29
C ILE A 53 -9.43 -3.23 -1.42
N ARG A 54 -9.52 -4.49 -1.87
CA ARG A 54 -10.11 -5.58 -1.07
C ARG A 54 -9.30 -5.87 0.19
N LEU A 55 -7.96 -5.74 0.13
CA LEU A 55 -7.11 -5.82 1.32
C LEU A 55 -7.41 -4.67 2.30
N GLU A 56 -7.47 -3.41 1.83
CA GLU A 56 -7.83 -2.26 2.68
C GLU A 56 -9.21 -2.43 3.33
N GLN A 57 -10.16 -3.08 2.63
CA GLN A 57 -11.52 -3.32 3.11
C GLN A 57 -11.69 -4.61 3.93
N GLY A 58 -10.67 -5.47 4.01
CA GLY A 58 -10.76 -6.75 4.73
C GLY A 58 -11.66 -7.76 4.05
N ARG A 59 -11.89 -7.58 2.75
CA ARG A 59 -12.75 -8.44 1.93
C ARG A 59 -11.96 -9.53 1.19
N GLU A 60 -10.63 -9.46 1.26
CA GLU A 60 -9.75 -10.50 0.74
C GLU A 60 -9.63 -11.64 1.76
N ARG A 61 -10.15 -12.82 1.41
CA ARG A 61 -10.36 -13.91 2.38
C ARG A 61 -9.12 -14.76 2.64
N ARG A 62 -8.21 -14.84 1.67
CA ARG A 62 -6.95 -15.60 1.75
C ARG A 62 -5.84 -14.83 1.04
N PRO A 63 -5.42 -13.69 1.59
CA PRO A 63 -4.31 -12.97 1.00
C PRO A 63 -3.03 -13.79 1.15
N SER A 64 -2.22 -13.85 0.10
CA SER A 64 -0.94 -14.56 0.16
C SER A 64 0.09 -13.67 0.84
N ASP A 65 0.79 -14.21 1.84
CA ASP A 65 1.86 -13.50 2.55
C ASP A 65 2.92 -12.95 1.59
N ARG A 66 3.25 -13.70 0.54
CA ARG A 66 4.17 -13.25 -0.52
C ARG A 66 3.69 -11.98 -1.21
N ARG A 67 2.38 -11.86 -1.48
CA ARG A 67 1.81 -10.68 -2.13
C ARG A 67 1.75 -9.49 -1.19
N ILE A 68 1.42 -9.72 0.09
CA ILE A 68 1.45 -8.66 1.11
C ILE A 68 2.89 -8.15 1.29
N ALA A 69 3.86 -9.06 1.38
CA ALA A 69 5.27 -8.75 1.57
C ALA A 69 5.86 -7.92 0.43
N ALA A 70 5.34 -8.11 -0.78
CA ALA A 70 5.75 -7.35 -1.97
C ALA A 70 5.19 -5.93 -2.01
N LEU A 71 4.20 -5.57 -1.17
CA LEU A 71 3.64 -4.22 -1.16
C LEU A 71 4.68 -3.22 -0.63
N PRO A 72 4.90 -2.08 -1.31
CA PRO A 72 5.85 -1.05 -0.87
C PRO A 72 5.56 -0.49 0.53
N VAL A 73 4.30 -0.52 0.95
CA VAL A 73 3.88 -0.09 2.29
C VAL A 73 4.28 -1.08 3.39
N HIS A 74 4.42 -2.36 3.05
CA HIS A 74 4.84 -3.40 3.98
C HIS A 74 6.36 -3.58 4.00
N SER A 75 7.02 -3.47 2.84
CA SER A 75 8.45 -3.66 2.72
C SER A 75 9.24 -2.58 3.48
N HIS A 76 10.47 -2.93 3.90
CA HIS A 76 11.34 -2.02 4.62
C HIS A 76 11.68 -0.83 3.70
N ILE A 77 11.09 0.33 3.99
CA ILE A 77 11.32 1.56 3.26
C ILE A 77 12.81 1.89 3.37
N ARG A 78 13.55 1.75 2.27
CA ARG A 78 14.92 2.23 2.21
C ARG A 78 14.87 3.75 2.10
N ALA A 79 14.96 4.42 3.25
CA ALA A 79 15.27 5.83 3.29
C ALA A 79 16.71 5.99 2.79
N TYR A 80 16.86 6.26 1.50
CA TYR A 80 18.12 6.77 0.98
C TYR A 80 18.16 8.26 1.30
N GLY A 81 19.17 8.65 2.08
CA GLY A 81 19.57 10.05 2.26
C GLY A 81 20.23 10.62 1.01
#